data_AF-A0A3Q0DLA0-F1
#
_entry.id   AF-A0A3Q0DLA0-F1
#
_cell.length_a   1.000
_cell.length_b   1.000
_cell.length_c   1.000
_cell.angle_alpha   90.00
_cell.angle_beta   90.00
_cell.angle_gamma   90.00
#
_symmetry.space_group_name_H-M   'P 1'
#
loop_
_entity.id
_entity.type
_entity.pdbx_description
1 polymer ?
#
loop_
_entity_poly.entity_id
_entity_poly.type
_entity_poly.pdbx_seq_one_letter_code
_entity_poly.pdbx_strand_id
1 'polypeptide(L)'
;MLKEHERRRYLESLGEEQRKEAERKLEEQQRRHREHPKVNVPGSQAQLKEVWEELDGLDPNRFNPKTFFILHDINSDGVLDEQELEALFTKELEKVYDPKNEDDDMREMEEERLRMREHVDTNQDRLVTLEEFLASTQRKEFGDTGEGWETVEMHPAYTEEELRRFEEELAAREAELNAKAQRLSQETEALGRSQDRLEAQKRELQQAVLHMEQRKQQQQGHNVPASDPEGHLKFHPDTDNAPAPPLIEDKKNVDTSEKKLPEQPPEVPQSDSQHL
;
A
#
# COMPACT_ATOMS: atom_id res chain seq x y z
N MET A 1 -2.31 2.34 14.50
CA MET A 1 -3.70 2.85 14.39
C MET A 1 -4.66 1.88 13.70
N LEU A 2 -4.31 1.29 12.56
CA LEU A 2 -5.22 0.41 11.79
C LEU A 2 -5.74 -0.80 12.59
N LYS A 3 -4.88 -1.47 13.35
CA LYS A 3 -5.22 -2.61 14.23
C LYS A 3 -6.34 -2.26 15.24
N GLU A 4 -6.29 -1.07 15.83
CA GLU A 4 -7.30 -0.61 16.79
C GLU A 4 -8.62 -0.22 16.10
N HIS A 5 -8.55 0.38 14.89
CA HIS A 5 -9.75 0.63 14.10
C HIS A 5 -10.47 -0.66 13.70
N GLU A 6 -9.75 -1.66 13.20
CA GLU A 6 -10.30 -2.98 12.84
C GLU A 6 -10.92 -3.67 14.05
N ARG A 7 -10.26 -3.60 15.22
CA ARG A 7 -10.80 -4.10 16.49
C ARG A 7 -12.14 -3.45 16.82
N ARG A 8 -12.26 -2.11 16.74
CA ARG A 8 -13.53 -1.40 17.01
C ARG A 8 -14.63 -1.85 16.06
N ARG A 9 -14.33 -1.90 14.76
CA ARG A 9 -15.29 -2.35 13.73
C ARG A 9 -15.74 -3.80 13.95
N TYR A 10 -14.82 -4.67 14.35
CA TYR A 10 -15.14 -6.06 14.71
C TYR A 10 -16.09 -6.13 15.91
N LEU A 11 -15.78 -5.43 17.01
CA LEU A 11 -16.63 -5.38 18.20
C LEU A 11 -18.00 -4.74 17.92
N GLU A 12 -18.04 -3.72 17.07
CA GLU A 12 -19.28 -3.07 16.61
C GLU A 12 -20.18 -4.01 15.80
N SER A 13 -19.58 -4.88 14.97
CA SER A 13 -20.30 -5.84 14.14
C SER A 13 -20.93 -7.00 14.93
N LEU A 14 -20.47 -7.24 16.17
CA LEU A 14 -20.94 -8.31 17.05
C LEU A 14 -22.13 -7.88 17.92
N GLY A 15 -22.99 -8.84 18.27
CA GLY A 15 -24.04 -8.63 19.28
C GLY A 15 -23.49 -8.47 20.70
N GLU A 16 -24.32 -8.00 21.65
CA GLU A 16 -23.86 -7.63 23.02
C GLU A 16 -23.13 -8.77 23.76
N GLU A 17 -23.69 -9.98 23.76
CA GLU A 17 -23.06 -11.15 24.41
C GLU A 17 -21.74 -11.54 23.75
N GLN A 18 -21.68 -11.50 22.42
CA GLN A 18 -20.48 -11.82 21.65
C GLN A 18 -19.40 -10.75 21.81
N ARG A 19 -19.79 -9.48 21.89
CA ARG A 19 -18.88 -8.35 22.14
C ARG A 19 -18.18 -8.52 23.48
N LYS A 20 -18.94 -8.85 24.52
CA LYS A 20 -18.39 -9.08 25.87
C LYS A 20 -17.44 -10.29 25.91
N GLU A 21 -17.76 -11.37 25.20
CA GLU A 21 -16.86 -12.52 25.10
C GLU A 21 -15.58 -12.18 24.33
N ALA A 22 -15.68 -11.46 23.22
CA ALA A 22 -14.54 -11.02 22.42
C ALA A 22 -13.64 -10.06 23.20
N GLU A 23 -14.21 -9.10 23.92
CA GLU A 23 -13.48 -8.18 24.78
C GLU A 23 -12.75 -8.92 25.90
N ARG A 24 -13.41 -9.88 26.57
CA ARG A 24 -12.76 -10.70 27.60
C ARG A 24 -11.61 -11.54 27.04
N LYS A 25 -11.77 -12.14 25.86
CA LYS A 25 -10.69 -12.91 25.21
C LYS A 25 -9.51 -12.03 24.89
N LEU A 26 -9.76 -10.81 24.41
CA LEU A 26 -8.72 -9.86 24.09
C LEU A 26 -8.01 -9.33 25.34
N GLU A 27 -8.75 -9.03 26.40
CA GLU A 27 -8.16 -8.66 27.70
C GLU A 27 -7.31 -9.81 28.26
N GLU A 28 -7.77 -11.06 28.13
CA GLU A 28 -6.98 -12.23 28.53
C GLU A 28 -5.73 -12.41 27.66
N GLN A 29 -5.83 -12.17 26.34
CA GLN A 29 -4.69 -12.18 25.43
C GLN A 29 -3.66 -11.11 25.83
N GLN A 30 -4.09 -9.86 26.03
CA GLN A 30 -3.25 -8.77 26.51
C GLN A 30 -2.63 -9.08 27.87
N ARG A 31 -3.40 -9.65 28.79
CA ARG A 31 -2.88 -10.04 30.09
C ARG A 31 -1.78 -11.11 29.96
N ARG A 32 -1.99 -12.12 29.12
CA ARG A 32 -0.97 -13.15 28.85
C ARG A 32 0.28 -12.55 28.19
N HIS A 33 0.11 -11.62 27.25
CA HIS A 33 1.23 -10.94 26.60
C HIS A 33 2.04 -10.12 27.60
N ARG A 34 1.37 -9.39 28.51
CA ARG A 34 2.01 -8.64 29.62
C ARG A 34 2.69 -9.53 30.66
N GLU A 35 2.29 -10.80 30.75
CA GLU A 35 2.90 -11.79 31.64
C GLU A 35 4.17 -12.37 31.01
N HIS A 36 5.20 -11.53 30.86
CA HIS A 36 6.52 -11.93 30.36
C HIS A 36 7.61 -11.74 31.44
N PRO A 37 8.76 -12.44 31.34
CA PRO A 37 9.94 -12.14 32.15
C PRO A 37 10.35 -10.67 32.00
N LYS A 38 10.94 -10.08 33.04
CA LYS A 38 11.40 -8.68 32.99
C LYS A 38 12.38 -8.50 31.82
N VAL A 39 12.07 -7.53 30.96
CA VAL A 39 12.94 -7.09 29.88
C VAL A 39 13.84 -5.99 30.41
N ASN A 40 15.13 -6.09 30.10
CA ASN A 40 16.09 -5.08 30.52
C ASN A 40 16.02 -3.86 29.59
N VAL A 41 16.32 -2.68 30.12
CA VAL A 41 16.43 -1.46 29.30
C VAL A 41 17.59 -1.63 28.30
N PRO A 42 17.41 -1.26 27.01
CA PRO A 42 18.45 -1.29 26.00
C PRO A 42 19.70 -0.51 26.43
N GLY A 43 20.86 -1.13 26.32
CA GLY A 43 22.15 -0.58 26.76
C GLY A 43 22.37 -0.59 28.28
N SER A 44 21.43 -1.11 29.08
CA SER A 44 21.59 -1.18 30.54
C SER A 44 22.61 -2.23 30.97
N GLN A 45 23.20 -2.05 32.16
CA GLN A 45 24.17 -3.00 32.69
C GLN A 45 23.59 -4.41 32.85
N ALA A 46 22.30 -4.52 33.20
CA ALA A 46 21.63 -5.80 33.36
C ALA A 46 21.56 -6.56 32.03
N GLN A 47 21.12 -5.89 30.96
CA GLN A 47 21.07 -6.45 29.61
C GLN A 47 22.43 -6.95 29.15
N LEU A 48 23.46 -6.08 29.21
CA LEU A 48 24.77 -6.41 28.69
C LEU A 48 25.44 -7.55 29.47
N LYS A 49 25.20 -7.63 30.78
CA LYS A 49 25.69 -8.75 31.61
C LYS A 49 24.97 -10.05 31.31
N GLU A 50 23.66 -10.00 31.06
CA GLU A 50 22.89 -11.17 30.69
C GLU A 50 23.37 -11.74 29.35
N VAL A 51 23.56 -10.88 28.34
CA VAL A 51 24.15 -11.27 27.07
C VAL A 51 25.56 -11.86 27.26
N TRP A 52 26.40 -11.21 28.08
CA TRP A 52 27.75 -11.67 28.39
C TRP A 52 27.77 -13.05 29.08
N GLU A 53 26.79 -13.37 29.92
CA GLU A 53 26.70 -14.67 30.59
C GLU A 53 26.09 -15.73 29.67
N GLU A 54 24.97 -15.41 29.02
CA GLU A 54 24.16 -16.38 28.28
C GLU A 54 24.65 -16.62 26.85
N LEU A 55 25.01 -15.56 26.11
CA LEU A 55 25.47 -15.68 24.72
C LEU A 55 26.98 -15.90 24.65
N ASP A 56 27.75 -15.13 25.43
CA ASP A 56 29.23 -15.23 25.38
C ASP A 56 29.78 -16.32 26.31
N GLY A 57 28.99 -16.80 27.28
CA GLY A 57 29.42 -17.82 28.23
C GLY A 57 30.50 -17.34 29.21
N LEU A 58 30.57 -16.03 29.47
CA LEU A 58 31.61 -15.40 30.27
C LEU A 58 31.10 -15.05 31.68
N ASP A 59 32.00 -14.98 32.65
CA ASP A 59 31.66 -14.70 34.06
C ASP A 59 31.11 -13.27 34.22
N PRO A 60 29.90 -13.09 34.77
CA PRO A 60 29.29 -11.77 35.01
C PRO A 60 30.15 -10.84 35.89
N ASN A 61 30.95 -11.40 36.80
CA ASN A 61 31.81 -10.64 37.70
C ASN A 61 33.01 -10.01 36.98
N ARG A 62 33.32 -10.47 35.76
CA ARG A 62 34.39 -9.95 34.90
C ARG A 62 33.88 -9.07 33.77
N PHE A 63 32.61 -8.71 33.81
CA PHE A 63 32.00 -7.86 32.80
C PHE A 63 32.83 -6.59 32.57
N ASN A 64 33.19 -6.36 31.31
CA ASN A 64 33.91 -5.17 30.89
C ASN A 64 33.26 -4.62 29.61
N PRO A 65 32.72 -3.39 29.64
CA PRO A 65 31.96 -2.85 28.51
C PRO A 65 32.81 -2.71 27.24
N LYS A 66 34.11 -2.44 27.36
CA LYS A 66 35.00 -2.39 26.18
C LYS A 66 35.20 -3.77 25.56
N THR A 67 35.32 -4.80 26.39
CA THR A 67 35.48 -6.18 25.88
C THR A 67 34.18 -6.67 25.27
N PHE A 68 33.05 -6.34 25.88
CA PHE A 68 31.72 -6.60 25.33
C PHE A 68 31.57 -5.98 23.94
N PHE A 69 31.92 -4.70 23.78
CA PHE A 69 31.86 -4.00 22.49
C PHE A 69 32.70 -4.72 21.43
N ILE A 70 33.96 -5.03 21.72
CA ILE A 70 34.86 -5.71 20.76
C ILE A 70 34.35 -7.10 20.40
N LEU A 71 33.68 -7.79 21.31
CA LEU A 71 33.16 -9.13 21.07
C LEU A 71 31.95 -9.13 20.12
N HIS A 72 31.17 -8.04 20.12
CA HIS A 72 29.97 -7.88 19.32
C HIS A 72 30.18 -7.05 18.05
N ASP A 73 31.34 -6.41 17.90
CA ASP A 73 31.85 -5.85 16.66
C ASP A 73 32.40 -7.01 15.80
N ILE A 74 31.48 -7.70 15.11
CA ILE A 74 31.72 -8.93 14.34
C ILE A 74 32.68 -8.66 13.19
N ASN A 75 32.54 -7.49 12.55
CA ASN A 75 33.33 -7.10 11.41
C ASN A 75 34.65 -6.36 11.79
N SER A 76 34.80 -6.00 13.07
CA SER A 76 35.94 -5.29 13.66
C SER A 76 36.22 -3.91 13.05
N ASP A 77 35.17 -3.17 12.65
CA ASP A 77 35.27 -1.82 12.09
C ASP A 77 35.23 -0.71 13.16
N GLY A 78 35.03 -1.08 14.43
CA GLY A 78 35.04 -0.18 15.58
C GLY A 78 33.72 0.55 15.81
N VAL A 79 32.65 0.18 15.11
CA VAL A 79 31.28 0.64 15.35
C VAL A 79 30.35 -0.56 15.47
N LEU A 80 29.27 -0.42 16.24
CA LEU A 80 28.19 -1.42 16.23
C LEU A 80 27.13 -0.96 15.24
N ASP A 81 26.95 -1.74 14.18
CA ASP A 81 25.97 -1.43 13.15
C ASP A 81 24.56 -1.91 13.53
N GLU A 82 23.61 -1.66 12.63
CA GLU A 82 22.22 -2.06 12.79
C GLU A 82 22.10 -3.57 13.04
N GLN A 83 22.84 -4.41 12.33
CA GLN A 83 22.72 -5.88 12.45
C GLN A 83 23.28 -6.37 13.79
N GLU A 84 24.39 -5.79 14.23
CA GLU A 84 25.05 -6.16 15.50
C GLU A 84 24.21 -5.75 16.70
N LEU A 85 23.64 -4.54 16.68
CA LEU A 85 22.71 -4.07 17.73
C LEU A 85 21.42 -4.89 17.75
N GLU A 86 20.88 -5.23 16.58
CA GLU A 86 19.67 -6.03 16.48
C GLU A 86 19.84 -7.42 17.06
N ALA A 87 21.00 -8.04 16.90
CA ALA A 87 21.30 -9.33 17.52
C ALA A 87 21.22 -9.25 19.05
N LEU A 88 21.71 -8.14 19.64
CA LEU A 88 21.63 -7.89 21.08
C LEU A 88 20.18 -7.73 21.56
N PHE A 89 19.37 -6.99 20.80
CA PHE A 89 17.97 -6.73 21.16
C PHE A 89 17.07 -7.95 20.96
N THR A 90 17.36 -8.78 19.95
CA THR A 90 16.57 -9.98 19.64
C THR A 90 16.44 -10.88 20.86
N LYS A 91 17.52 -11.08 21.61
CA LYS A 91 17.54 -11.89 22.83
C LYS A 91 16.64 -11.34 23.95
N GLU A 92 16.55 -10.03 24.09
CA GLU A 92 15.64 -9.39 25.05
C GLU A 92 14.19 -9.43 24.57
N LEU A 93 13.95 -9.21 23.28
CA LEU A 93 12.61 -9.22 22.67
C LEU A 93 12.01 -10.63 22.62
N GLU A 94 12.82 -11.67 22.49
CA GLU A 94 12.39 -13.08 22.57
C GLU A 94 11.75 -13.45 23.92
N LYS A 95 11.96 -12.66 24.97
CA LYS A 95 11.29 -12.85 26.27
C LYS A 95 9.82 -12.43 26.22
N VAL A 96 9.47 -11.51 25.32
CA VAL A 96 8.13 -10.91 25.19
C VAL A 96 7.37 -11.47 24.01
N TYR A 97 8.05 -11.61 22.87
CA TYR A 97 7.44 -11.99 21.61
C TYR A 97 7.94 -13.38 21.19
N ASP A 98 7.04 -14.36 21.16
CA ASP A 98 7.31 -15.69 20.60
C ASP A 98 6.78 -15.77 19.15
N PRO A 99 7.63 -15.97 18.13
CA PRO A 99 7.18 -16.14 16.74
C PRO A 99 6.21 -17.31 16.51
N LYS A 100 6.11 -18.25 17.47
CA LYS A 100 5.18 -19.39 17.41
C LYS A 100 3.83 -19.08 18.04
N ASN A 101 3.71 -17.97 18.76
CA ASN A 101 2.47 -17.53 19.39
C ASN A 101 1.73 -16.58 18.45
N GLU A 102 0.51 -16.95 18.04
CA GLU A 102 -0.31 -16.12 17.16
C GLU A 102 -0.77 -14.82 17.84
N ASP A 103 -0.71 -14.75 19.17
CA ASP A 103 -1.05 -13.56 19.94
C ASP A 103 0.03 -12.48 19.85
N ASP A 104 1.28 -12.86 19.54
CA ASP A 104 2.43 -11.97 19.53
C ASP A 104 2.62 -11.42 18.10
N ASP A 105 2.53 -10.10 17.94
CA ASP A 105 2.67 -9.45 16.63
C ASP A 105 4.15 -9.20 16.31
N MET A 106 4.70 -9.95 15.37
CA MET A 106 6.10 -9.78 14.95
C MET A 106 6.42 -8.37 14.45
N ARG A 107 5.42 -7.62 13.94
CA ARG A 107 5.63 -6.22 13.56
C ARG A 107 5.79 -5.31 14.77
N GLU A 108 5.09 -5.61 15.85
CA GLU A 108 5.25 -4.89 17.12
C GLU A 108 6.64 -5.14 17.70
N MET A 109 7.14 -6.38 17.61
CA MET A 109 8.52 -6.72 17.95
C MET A 109 9.53 -5.89 17.14
N GLU A 110 9.33 -5.73 15.84
CA GLU A 110 10.18 -4.88 14.99
C GLU A 110 10.12 -3.40 15.37
N GLU A 111 8.93 -2.88 15.67
CA GLU A 111 8.76 -1.51 16.16
C GLU A 111 9.48 -1.31 17.51
N GLU A 112 9.39 -2.28 18.42
CA GLU A 112 10.11 -2.26 19.69
C GLU A 112 11.61 -2.27 19.46
N ARG A 113 12.10 -3.09 18.53
CA ARG A 113 13.52 -3.12 18.13
C ARG A 113 14.00 -1.75 17.67
N LEU A 114 13.17 -1.04 16.90
CA LEU A 114 13.46 0.32 16.47
C LEU A 114 13.51 1.30 17.64
N ARG A 115 12.58 1.19 18.62
CA ARG A 115 12.60 2.01 19.85
C ARG A 115 13.84 1.73 20.70
N MET A 116 14.23 0.47 20.82
CA MET A 116 15.45 0.08 21.53
C MET A 116 16.69 0.66 20.87
N ARG A 117 16.74 0.66 19.53
CA ARG A 117 17.82 1.30 18.77
C ARG A 117 17.86 2.81 18.99
N GLU A 118 16.73 3.50 18.83
CA GLU A 118 16.65 4.96 19.05
C GLU A 118 17.05 5.34 20.48
N HIS A 119 16.85 4.44 21.45
CA HIS A 119 17.29 4.67 22.81
C HIS A 119 18.82 4.64 22.97
N VAL A 120 19.52 3.73 22.28
CA VAL A 120 20.98 3.57 22.40
C VAL A 120 21.75 4.49 21.45
N ASP A 121 21.21 4.77 20.27
CA ASP A 121 21.76 5.64 19.23
C ASP A 121 21.36 7.10 19.52
N THR A 122 22.22 7.80 20.25
CA THR A 122 22.04 9.17 20.71
C THR A 122 22.16 10.19 19.57
N ASN A 123 22.99 9.90 18.56
CA ASN A 123 23.26 10.83 17.45
C ASN A 123 22.39 10.55 16.20
N GLN A 124 21.64 9.44 16.21
CA GLN A 124 20.72 8.97 15.17
C GLN A 124 21.39 8.72 13.81
N ASP A 125 22.67 8.37 13.81
CA ASP A 125 23.42 8.04 12.59
C ASP A 125 23.37 6.53 12.23
N ARG A 126 22.64 5.74 13.02
CA ARG A 126 22.43 4.29 12.92
C ARG A 126 23.66 3.45 13.26
N LEU A 127 24.70 4.05 13.82
CA LEU A 127 25.92 3.38 14.22
C LEU A 127 26.23 3.77 15.66
N VAL A 128 26.59 2.80 16.50
CA VAL A 128 27.01 3.09 17.87
C VAL A 128 28.51 2.95 17.97
N THR A 129 29.19 4.08 18.12
CA THR A 129 30.65 4.08 18.33
C THR A 129 31.02 3.60 19.73
N LEU A 130 32.27 3.14 19.92
CA LEU A 130 32.76 2.78 21.25
C LEU A 130 32.64 3.93 22.27
N GLU A 131 32.87 5.18 21.84
CA GLU A 131 32.74 6.35 22.71
C GLU A 131 31.30 6.57 23.17
N GLU A 132 30.36 6.43 22.23
CA GLU A 132 28.93 6.52 22.50
C GLU A 132 28.43 5.42 23.43
N PHE A 133 28.86 4.18 23.17
CA PHE A 133 28.56 3.03 24.02
C PHE A 133 29.14 3.22 25.43
N LEU A 134 30.38 3.66 25.57
CA LEU A 134 30.96 3.92 26.89
C LEU A 134 30.30 5.12 27.59
N ALA A 135 29.85 6.12 26.84
CA ALA A 135 29.08 7.24 27.37
C ALA A 135 27.72 6.77 27.89
N SER A 136 27.03 5.87 27.18
CA SER A 136 25.76 5.28 27.64
C SER A 136 25.98 4.50 28.95
N THR A 137 27.11 3.77 29.08
CA THR A 137 27.44 3.06 30.32
C THR A 137 27.75 3.95 31.53
N GLN A 138 27.99 5.23 31.32
CA GLN A 138 28.24 6.19 32.39
C GLN A 138 26.98 6.97 32.80
N ARG A 139 25.88 6.80 32.06
CA ARG A 139 24.62 7.47 32.38
C ARG A 139 23.96 6.81 33.59
N LYS A 140 23.04 7.52 34.22
CA LYS A 140 22.36 7.05 35.44
C LYS A 140 21.46 5.84 35.14
N GLU A 141 20.94 5.81 33.92
CA GLU A 141 20.08 4.78 33.33
C GLU A 141 20.85 3.48 33.03
N PHE A 142 22.19 3.50 33.08
CA PHE A 142 23.00 2.29 32.96
C PHE A 142 22.88 1.37 34.18
N GLY A 143 22.71 1.95 35.36
CA GLY A 143 22.50 1.18 36.58
C GLY A 143 21.17 0.45 36.55
N ASP A 144 21.02 -0.61 37.36
CA ASP A 144 19.74 -1.29 37.53
C ASP A 144 18.76 -0.33 38.22
N THR A 145 17.97 0.38 37.43
CA THR A 145 16.91 1.27 37.92
C THR A 145 15.77 0.49 38.56
N GLY A 146 15.78 -0.85 38.50
CA GLY A 146 14.71 -1.70 38.99
C GLY A 146 13.49 -1.72 38.07
N GLU A 147 13.27 -0.64 37.31
CA GLU A 147 12.28 -0.51 36.24
C GLU A 147 12.78 -1.24 34.98
N GLY A 148 11.93 -2.10 34.40
CA GLY A 148 12.22 -2.81 33.15
C GLY A 148 11.90 -1.95 31.93
N TRP A 149 12.24 -2.46 30.75
CA TRP A 149 11.79 -1.84 29.50
C TRP A 149 10.26 -1.96 29.36
N GLU A 150 9.59 -0.84 29.15
CA GLU A 150 8.13 -0.79 28.92
C GLU A 150 7.84 -0.99 27.42
N THR A 151 7.15 -2.08 27.11
CA THR A 151 6.81 -2.46 25.73
C THR A 151 5.76 -1.52 25.14
N VAL A 152 5.68 -1.49 23.81
CA VAL A 152 4.73 -0.67 23.04
C VAL A 152 3.29 -0.91 23.51
N GLU A 153 2.93 -2.15 23.88
CA GLU A 153 1.59 -2.48 24.39
C GLU A 153 1.24 -1.77 25.72
N MET A 154 2.23 -1.50 26.57
CA MET A 154 2.01 -0.89 27.89
C MET A 154 1.67 0.60 27.80
N HIS A 155 2.01 1.25 26.69
CA HIS A 155 1.63 2.63 26.43
C HIS A 155 0.49 2.70 25.42
N PRO A 156 -0.61 3.41 25.72
CA PRO A 156 -1.59 3.75 24.71
C PRO A 156 -0.90 4.55 23.59
N ALA A 157 -0.61 3.90 22.47
CA ALA A 157 0.14 4.51 21.37
C ALA A 157 -0.61 5.70 20.74
N TYR A 158 -1.93 5.78 20.94
CA TYR A 158 -2.78 6.83 20.38
C TYR A 158 -3.83 7.28 21.38
N THR A 159 -4.11 8.58 21.36
CA THR A 159 -5.25 9.19 22.05
C THR A 159 -6.56 8.89 21.33
N GLU A 160 -7.69 8.97 22.04
CA GLU A 160 -9.03 8.81 21.45
C GLU A 160 -9.25 9.81 20.31
N GLU A 161 -8.73 11.03 20.46
CA GLU A 161 -8.82 12.09 19.46
C GLU A 161 -8.03 11.76 18.19
N GLU A 162 -6.84 11.20 18.30
CA GLU A 162 -6.02 10.77 17.15
C GLU A 162 -6.67 9.61 16.42
N LEU A 163 -7.20 8.64 17.16
CA LEU A 163 -7.90 7.52 16.57
C LEU A 163 -9.15 7.98 15.83
N ARG A 164 -9.97 8.86 16.43
CA ARG A 164 -11.16 9.41 15.75
C ARG A 164 -10.82 10.11 14.44
N ARG A 165 -9.76 10.93 14.42
CA ARG A 165 -9.29 11.60 13.19
C ARG A 165 -8.86 10.59 12.13
N PHE A 166 -8.18 9.52 12.54
CA PHE A 166 -7.77 8.45 11.64
C PHE A 166 -8.98 7.71 11.05
N GLU A 167 -10.01 7.43 11.85
CA GLU A 167 -11.25 6.81 11.37
C GLU A 167 -12.01 7.71 10.39
N GLU A 168 -12.09 9.02 10.67
CA GLU A 168 -12.67 10.02 9.78
C GLU A 168 -11.93 10.08 8.43
N GLU A 169 -10.59 10.09 8.45
CA GLU A 169 -9.76 10.08 7.24
C GLU A 169 -9.94 8.78 6.44
N LEU A 170 -9.98 7.62 7.12
CA LEU A 170 -10.16 6.33 6.48
C LEU A 170 -11.52 6.23 5.79
N ALA A 171 -12.59 6.71 6.46
CA ALA A 171 -13.93 6.76 5.89
C ALA A 171 -14.01 7.69 4.66
N ALA A 172 -13.32 8.84 4.71
CA ALA A 172 -13.25 9.75 3.57
C ALA A 172 -12.53 9.09 2.37
N ARG A 173 -11.43 8.40 2.62
CA ARG A 173 -10.67 7.67 1.60
C ARG A 173 -11.45 6.51 1.00
N GLU A 174 -12.17 5.75 1.83
CA GLU A 174 -13.05 4.67 1.37
C GLU A 174 -14.17 5.21 0.47
N ALA A 175 -14.79 6.34 0.85
CA ALA A 175 -15.82 6.99 0.05
C ALA A 175 -15.28 7.46 -1.31
N GLU A 176 -14.07 8.03 -1.34
CA GLU A 176 -13.41 8.44 -2.59
C GLU A 176 -13.15 7.24 -3.49
N LEU A 177 -12.59 6.16 -2.94
CA LEU A 177 -12.32 4.92 -3.68
C LEU A 177 -13.60 4.30 -4.22
N ASN A 178 -14.68 4.27 -3.43
CA ASN A 178 -15.97 3.75 -3.88
C ASN A 178 -16.56 4.62 -5.00
N ALA A 179 -16.49 5.95 -4.89
CA ALA A 179 -16.93 6.86 -5.95
C ALA A 179 -16.13 6.65 -7.24
N LYS A 180 -14.81 6.43 -7.14
CA LYS A 180 -13.95 6.10 -8.29
C LYS A 180 -14.30 4.74 -8.90
N ALA A 181 -14.54 3.73 -8.07
CA ALA A 181 -14.96 2.41 -8.52
C ALA A 181 -16.31 2.46 -9.26
N GLN A 182 -17.27 3.24 -8.77
CA GLN A 182 -18.56 3.46 -9.44
C GLN A 182 -18.40 4.17 -10.79
N ARG A 183 -17.54 5.19 -10.86
CA ARG A 183 -17.25 5.88 -12.14
C ARG A 183 -16.61 4.95 -13.16
N LEU A 184 -15.60 4.17 -12.75
CA LEU A 184 -14.95 3.18 -13.61
C LEU A 184 -15.96 2.13 -14.09
N SER A 185 -16.83 1.63 -13.20
CA SER A 185 -17.89 0.70 -13.56
C SER A 185 -18.83 1.29 -14.63
N GLN A 186 -19.29 2.53 -14.44
CA GLN A 186 -20.13 3.22 -15.44
C GLN A 186 -19.41 3.42 -16.78
N GLU A 187 -18.13 3.78 -16.75
CA GLU A 187 -17.32 3.94 -17.96
C GLU A 187 -17.15 2.61 -18.70
N THR A 188 -16.88 1.51 -17.98
CA THR A 188 -16.79 0.18 -18.59
C THR A 188 -18.11 -0.27 -19.20
N GLU A 189 -19.24 0.00 -18.54
CA GLU A 189 -20.57 -0.32 -19.09
C GLU A 189 -20.88 0.53 -20.33
N ALA A 190 -20.52 1.82 -20.31
CA ALA A 190 -20.70 2.71 -21.47
C ALA A 190 -19.83 2.29 -22.66
N LEU A 191 -18.57 1.89 -22.41
CA LEU A 191 -17.68 1.34 -23.43
C LEU A 191 -18.23 0.03 -24.01
N GLY A 192 -18.73 -0.88 -23.16
CA GLY A 192 -19.38 -2.12 -23.59
C GLY A 192 -20.58 -1.85 -24.51
N ARG A 193 -21.48 -0.95 -24.12
CA ARG A 193 -22.62 -0.54 -24.96
C ARG A 193 -22.18 0.09 -26.29
N SER A 194 -21.10 0.86 -26.29
CA SER A 194 -20.54 1.46 -27.51
C SER A 194 -19.99 0.38 -28.45
N GLN A 195 -19.28 -0.61 -27.91
CA GLN A 195 -18.76 -1.75 -28.66
C GLN A 195 -19.91 -2.55 -29.30
N ASP A 196 -20.96 -2.86 -28.55
CA ASP A 196 -22.13 -3.57 -29.06
C ASP A 196 -22.80 -2.83 -30.23
N ARG A 197 -22.91 -1.49 -30.12
CA ARG A 197 -23.45 -0.66 -31.21
C ARG A 197 -22.57 -0.69 -32.45
N LEU A 198 -21.25 -0.63 -32.28
CA LEU A 198 -20.30 -0.68 -33.39
C LEU A 198 -20.35 -2.04 -34.10
N GLU A 199 -20.44 -3.13 -33.34
CA GLU A 199 -20.61 -4.47 -33.89
C GLU A 199 -21.93 -4.64 -34.65
N ALA A 200 -23.02 -4.07 -34.13
CA ALA A 200 -24.31 -4.05 -34.81
C ALA A 200 -24.25 -3.28 -36.14
N GLN A 201 -23.67 -2.07 -36.15
CA GLN A 201 -23.46 -1.30 -37.39
C GLN A 201 -22.59 -2.06 -38.40
N LYS A 202 -21.52 -2.71 -37.94
CA LYS A 202 -20.65 -3.52 -38.80
C LYS A 202 -21.42 -4.67 -39.45
N ARG A 203 -22.28 -5.35 -38.69
CA ARG A 203 -23.13 -6.44 -39.22
C ARG A 203 -24.15 -5.92 -40.23
N GLU A 204 -24.81 -4.80 -39.95
CA GLU A 204 -25.77 -4.18 -40.87
C GLU A 204 -25.10 -3.78 -42.19
N LEU A 205 -23.93 -3.14 -42.12
CA LEU A 205 -23.16 -2.76 -43.30
C LEU A 205 -22.75 -3.99 -44.13
N GLN A 206 -22.28 -5.06 -43.48
CA GLN A 206 -21.96 -6.31 -44.17
C GLN A 206 -23.17 -6.91 -44.90
N GLN A 207 -24.34 -6.90 -44.26
CA GLN A 207 -25.58 -7.36 -44.89
C GLN A 207 -25.98 -6.49 -46.09
N ALA A 208 -25.87 -5.16 -45.97
CA ALA A 208 -26.17 -4.23 -47.06
C ALA A 208 -25.24 -4.42 -48.27
N VAL A 209 -23.94 -4.66 -48.03
CA VAL A 209 -22.97 -4.96 -49.09
C VAL A 209 -23.34 -6.26 -49.83
N LEU A 210 -23.66 -7.32 -49.10
CA LEU A 210 -24.14 -8.59 -49.67
C LEU A 210 -25.41 -8.41 -50.51
N HIS A 211 -26.37 -7.62 -50.03
CA HIS A 211 -27.61 -7.33 -50.75
C HIS A 211 -27.36 -6.57 -52.05
N MET A 212 -26.48 -5.56 -52.03
CA MET A 212 -26.10 -4.81 -53.24
C MET A 212 -25.39 -5.71 -54.26
N GLU A 213 -24.52 -6.60 -53.81
CA GLU A 213 -23.80 -7.53 -54.69
C GLU A 213 -24.77 -8.50 -55.41
N GLN A 214 -25.75 -9.06 -54.70
CA GLN A 214 -26.82 -9.84 -55.33
C GLN A 214 -27.61 -9.04 -56.37
N ARG A 215 -27.97 -7.79 -56.04
CA ARG A 215 -28.72 -6.92 -56.96
C ARG A 215 -27.94 -6.63 -58.24
N LYS A 216 -26.62 -6.42 -58.14
CA LYS A 216 -25.73 -6.21 -59.28
C LYS A 216 -25.65 -7.44 -60.18
N GLN A 217 -25.60 -8.64 -59.61
CA GLN A 217 -25.62 -9.88 -60.38
C GLN A 217 -26.95 -10.07 -61.14
N GLN A 218 -28.08 -9.67 -60.55
CA GLN A 218 -29.38 -9.70 -61.24
C GLN A 218 -29.48 -8.68 -62.40
N GLN A 219 -28.90 -7.47 -62.25
CA GLN A 219 -28.92 -6.45 -63.31
C GLN A 219 -27.96 -6.75 -64.47
N GLN A 220 -26.85 -7.47 -64.23
CA GLN A 220 -25.96 -7.92 -65.31
C GLN A 220 -26.59 -9.02 -66.20
N GLY A 221 -27.76 -9.58 -65.83
CA GLY A 221 -28.53 -10.50 -66.67
C GLY A 221 -29.57 -9.85 -67.60
N HIS A 222 -29.79 -8.52 -67.53
CA HIS A 222 -30.80 -7.81 -68.32
C HIS A 222 -30.30 -6.42 -68.76
N ASN A 223 -29.45 -6.36 -69.81
CA ASN A 223 -29.56 -5.30 -70.82
C ASN A 223 -28.68 -5.57 -72.06
N VAL A 224 -29.35 -5.78 -73.19
CA VAL A 224 -28.86 -5.57 -74.56
C VAL A 224 -29.47 -4.23 -75.00
N PRO A 225 -28.72 -3.20 -75.44
CA PRO A 225 -29.35 -2.00 -75.96
C PRO A 225 -29.55 -2.11 -77.47
N ALA A 226 -30.79 -1.92 -77.91
CA ALA A 226 -31.16 -1.62 -79.29
C ALA A 226 -31.33 -0.10 -79.46
N SER A 227 -31.00 0.39 -80.67
CA SER A 227 -30.94 1.78 -81.12
C SER A 227 -32.28 2.55 -81.14
N ASP A 228 -32.20 3.86 -80.77
CA ASP A 228 -32.82 5.14 -81.27
C ASP A 228 -34.25 5.17 -81.89
N PRO A 229 -34.98 6.34 -82.00
CA PRO A 229 -34.58 7.75 -81.82
C PRO A 229 -35.60 8.69 -81.09
N GLU A 230 -35.16 9.95 -80.84
CA GLU A 230 -35.94 11.18 -80.51
C GLU A 230 -36.91 11.20 -79.29
N GLY A 231 -36.55 11.99 -78.27
CA GLY A 231 -37.43 12.31 -77.13
C GLY A 231 -36.96 13.54 -76.34
N HIS A 232 -37.39 14.71 -76.79
CA HIS A 232 -37.17 16.04 -76.21
C HIS A 232 -37.61 16.13 -74.72
N LEU A 233 -36.73 16.54 -73.79
CA LEU A 233 -37.10 16.92 -72.42
C LEU A 233 -36.39 18.22 -72.00
N LYS A 234 -37.22 19.19 -71.66
CA LYS A 234 -36.92 20.61 -71.42
C LYS A 234 -36.20 20.81 -70.08
N PHE A 235 -35.11 21.57 -70.08
CA PHE A 235 -34.55 22.18 -68.88
C PHE A 235 -35.31 23.47 -68.55
N HIS A 236 -35.82 23.55 -67.33
CA HIS A 236 -36.20 24.82 -66.69
C HIS A 236 -35.28 25.02 -65.47
N PRO A 237 -34.52 26.12 -65.38
CA PRO A 237 -33.84 26.51 -64.15
C PRO A 237 -34.76 27.48 -63.40
N ASP A 238 -35.29 27.07 -62.26
CA ASP A 238 -35.88 28.03 -61.31
C ASP A 238 -34.85 28.31 -60.20
N THR A 239 -34.36 29.53 -60.22
CA THR A 239 -33.63 30.22 -59.16
C THR A 239 -34.60 30.75 -58.09
N ASP A 240 -34.10 30.78 -56.85
CA ASP A 240 -34.49 31.63 -55.71
C ASP A 240 -35.76 31.32 -54.91
N ASN A 241 -35.58 30.86 -53.66
CA ASN A 241 -36.00 31.65 -52.48
C ASN A 241 -35.31 31.20 -51.15
N ALA A 242 -34.33 32.02 -50.72
CA ALA A 242 -33.95 32.40 -49.34
C ALA A 242 -33.30 31.40 -48.33
N PRO A 243 -32.60 31.88 -47.29
CA PRO A 243 -31.57 32.94 -47.26
C PRO A 243 -30.27 32.51 -46.53
N ALA A 244 -29.21 33.29 -46.71
CA ALA A 244 -27.86 33.10 -46.15
C ALA A 244 -27.78 33.26 -44.60
N PRO A 245 -26.80 32.60 -43.94
CA PRO A 245 -26.51 32.77 -42.51
C PRO A 245 -25.72 34.07 -42.23
N PRO A 246 -25.90 34.73 -41.07
CA PRO A 246 -25.08 35.87 -40.69
C PRO A 246 -23.72 35.45 -40.14
N LEU A 247 -22.73 36.29 -40.45
CA LEU A 247 -21.33 36.21 -40.07
C LEU A 247 -21.07 36.86 -38.69
N ILE A 248 -20.17 36.23 -37.93
CA ILE A 248 -19.08 36.78 -37.07
C ILE A 248 -19.45 37.61 -35.83
N GLU A 249 -18.93 37.19 -34.66
CA GLU A 249 -18.02 38.04 -33.86
C GLU A 249 -17.14 37.22 -32.88
N ASP A 250 -15.83 37.27 -33.14
CA ASP A 250 -14.71 36.94 -32.27
C ASP A 250 -14.64 37.85 -31.04
N LYS A 251 -14.39 37.30 -29.83
CA LYS A 251 -13.45 37.88 -28.85
C LYS A 251 -12.78 36.81 -27.94
N LYS A 252 -11.52 36.51 -28.27
CA LYS A 252 -10.31 36.42 -27.42
C LYS A 252 -10.41 35.87 -25.98
N ASN A 253 -9.70 34.77 -25.74
CA ASN A 253 -8.34 34.70 -25.14
C ASN A 253 -7.88 33.21 -25.25
N VAL A 254 -6.82 32.82 -25.98
CA VAL A 254 -5.36 32.99 -25.73
C VAL A 254 -5.01 32.50 -24.33
N ASP A 255 -4.10 31.57 -24.04
CA ASP A 255 -3.09 30.76 -24.74
C ASP A 255 -2.44 29.97 -23.58
N THR A 256 -2.09 28.68 -23.63
CA THR A 256 -0.77 28.21 -24.07
C THR A 256 -0.66 26.73 -23.70
N SER A 257 -0.04 25.96 -24.60
CA SER A 257 0.99 24.92 -24.36
C SER A 257 0.68 23.79 -23.36
N GLU A 258 0.94 22.50 -23.64
CA GLU A 258 1.96 21.94 -24.51
C GLU A 258 1.63 20.47 -24.82
N LYS A 259 2.14 20.02 -25.96
CA LYS A 259 1.94 18.71 -26.58
C LYS A 259 3.29 18.01 -26.59
N LYS A 260 3.48 16.85 -25.94
CA LYS A 260 4.37 15.80 -26.49
C LYS A 260 4.32 14.41 -25.83
N LEU A 261 3.93 13.47 -26.70
CA LEU A 261 4.35 12.07 -26.94
C LEU A 261 4.11 10.95 -25.91
N PRO A 262 3.85 9.70 -26.40
CA PRO A 262 3.39 8.56 -25.63
C PRO A 262 4.47 7.48 -25.42
N GLU A 263 4.07 6.44 -24.67
CA GLU A 263 4.44 5.02 -24.83
C GLU A 263 5.49 4.43 -23.86
N GLN A 264 5.00 3.74 -22.83
CA GLN A 264 5.36 2.33 -22.53
C GLN A 264 4.35 1.74 -21.51
N PRO A 265 3.78 0.55 -21.75
CA PRO A 265 2.99 -0.17 -20.75
C PRO A 265 3.91 -0.97 -19.80
N PRO A 266 3.58 -1.12 -18.51
CA PRO A 266 4.34 -1.96 -17.60
C PRO A 266 4.09 -3.44 -17.88
N GLU A 267 5.18 -4.18 -17.81
CA GLU A 267 5.32 -5.62 -17.92
C GLU A 267 4.58 -6.33 -16.77
N VAL A 268 3.74 -7.31 -17.12
CA VAL A 268 3.06 -8.20 -16.17
C VAL A 268 4.01 -9.34 -15.83
N PRO A 269 4.36 -9.60 -14.55
CA PRO A 269 5.12 -10.80 -14.23
C PRO A 269 4.24 -12.04 -14.43
N GLN A 270 4.67 -12.90 -15.36
CA GLN A 270 4.06 -14.20 -15.59
C GLN A 270 4.21 -15.07 -14.34
N SER A 271 3.10 -15.65 -13.91
CA SER A 271 3.06 -16.73 -12.94
C SER A 271 3.63 -18.00 -13.59
N ASP A 272 4.81 -18.43 -13.17
CA ASP A 272 5.29 -19.79 -13.43
C ASP A 272 4.64 -20.74 -12.42
N SER A 273 3.55 -21.36 -12.85
CA SER A 273 3.19 -22.71 -12.44
C SER A 273 3.67 -23.65 -13.54
N GLN A 274 4.63 -24.53 -13.23
CA GLN A 274 4.59 -25.94 -13.59
C GLN A 274 5.82 -26.71 -13.05
N HIS A 275 5.54 -27.82 -12.36
CA HIS A 275 6.25 -29.11 -12.40
C HIS A 275 7.79 -29.07 -12.24
N LEU A 276 8.36 -29.58 -11.14
CA LEU A 276 8.51 -31.01 -10.82
C LEU A 276 9.04 -31.16 -9.38
#